data_AF-A0A125BS20-F1
#
_entry.id   AF-A0A125BS20-F1
#
_cell.length_a   1.000
_cell.length_b   1.000
_cell.length_c   1.000
_cell.angle_alpha   90.00
_cell.angle_beta   90.00
_cell.angle_gamma   90.00
#
_symmetry.space_group_name_H-M   'P 1'
#
loop_
_entity.id
_entity.type
_entity.pdbx_description
1 polymer ?
#
loop_
_entity_poly.entity_id
_entity_poly.type
_entity_poly.pdbx_seq_one_letter_code
_entity_poly.pdbx_strand_id
1 'polypeptide(L)'
;MTMKTLLLRAASVGAIAMALGACTTQSGPTYDIRAVSMPGKPDNVFRVSCDGLLGSANSCARAAEEFCQGKGFTPLEMIDRVYSRAPMKDPREITFMCGKPQLVAQPAPQAQPQPQPAPQPVQQRQVLLQGDANFATDSAVLTPQARNDLDRFLAVNRGVPFARVAVTGFTDSTGSAAHNRTLSEARARTVVNYLRMNGLQARSFVAEGLGASDPVASNATEEGRAQNRRVEIRLDMQ
;
A
#
# COMPACT_ATOMS: atom_id res chain seq x y z
N MET A 1 47.92 -49.36 -27.23
CA MET A 1 47.60 -50.43 -26.26
C MET A 1 47.63 -49.84 -24.86
N THR A 2 46.46 -49.45 -24.33
CA THR A 2 46.24 -49.29 -22.88
C THR A 2 44.73 -49.38 -22.64
N MET A 3 44.33 -50.41 -21.90
CA MET A 3 42.95 -50.88 -21.68
C MET A 3 42.11 -49.87 -20.89
N LYS A 4 40.92 -49.55 -21.43
CA LYS A 4 39.75 -49.09 -20.67
C LYS A 4 39.03 -50.34 -20.15
N THR A 5 38.82 -50.45 -18.85
CA THR A 5 37.97 -51.50 -18.27
C THR A 5 36.77 -50.89 -17.56
N LEU A 6 35.65 -51.56 -17.82
CA LEU A 6 34.26 -51.19 -17.70
C LEU A 6 33.70 -51.44 -16.28
N LEU A 7 32.57 -50.80 -16.00
CA LEU A 7 31.68 -50.97 -14.84
C LEU A 7 31.17 -52.42 -14.64
N LEU A 8 30.85 -52.83 -13.38
CA LEU A 8 29.49 -53.22 -12.93
C LEU A 8 29.42 -53.73 -11.45
N ARG A 9 28.55 -53.06 -10.67
CA ARG A 9 27.55 -53.54 -9.68
C ARG A 9 27.83 -54.67 -8.67
N ALA A 10 27.63 -54.38 -7.38
CA ALA A 10 26.93 -55.26 -6.45
C ALA A 10 26.00 -54.43 -5.54
N ALA A 11 24.74 -54.85 -5.46
CA ALA A 11 23.67 -54.24 -4.67
C ALA A 11 23.67 -54.79 -3.24
N SER A 12 23.34 -53.95 -2.27
CA SER A 12 22.88 -54.39 -0.94
C SER A 12 21.71 -53.51 -0.48
N VAL A 13 20.53 -54.14 -0.58
CA VAL A 13 19.30 -54.01 0.24
C VAL A 13 19.65 -53.48 1.65
N GLY A 14 19.00 -52.48 2.26
CA GLY A 14 17.59 -52.10 2.26
C GLY A 14 17.02 -52.34 3.67
N ALA A 15 16.82 -51.24 4.44
CA ALA A 15 16.03 -51.07 5.67
C ALA A 15 16.31 -52.04 6.85
N ILE A 16 16.43 -51.60 8.11
CA ILE A 16 15.33 -51.16 8.96
C ILE A 16 15.91 -50.19 10.01
N ALA A 17 15.67 -48.89 9.85
CA ALA A 17 15.79 -47.96 10.97
C ALA A 17 14.46 -48.03 11.72
N MET A 18 14.48 -48.65 12.90
CA MET A 18 13.35 -48.63 13.83
C MET A 18 13.06 -47.17 14.18
N ALA A 19 11.97 -46.62 13.63
CA ALA A 19 11.43 -45.33 14.05
C ALA A 19 10.78 -45.52 15.43
N LEU A 20 11.61 -45.49 16.47
CA LEU A 20 11.14 -45.19 17.82
C LEU A 20 10.71 -43.72 17.80
N GLY A 21 9.40 -43.48 17.84
CA GLY A 21 8.84 -42.19 18.23
C GLY A 21 9.23 -41.90 19.68
N ALA A 22 10.46 -41.45 19.87
CA ALA A 22 10.97 -41.08 21.17
C ALA A 22 10.32 -39.74 21.54
N CYS A 23 9.42 -39.77 22.53
CA CYS A 23 9.17 -38.58 23.33
C CYS A 23 10.51 -38.23 23.99
N THR A 24 11.28 -37.32 23.39
CA THR A 24 12.54 -36.84 23.95
C THR A 24 12.21 -35.94 25.13
N THR A 25 12.00 -36.57 26.29
CA THR A 25 11.86 -35.89 27.57
C THR A 25 13.25 -35.79 28.20
N GLN A 26 13.74 -34.58 28.43
CA GLN A 26 15.00 -34.34 29.14
C GLN A 26 14.70 -33.50 30.37
N SER A 27 14.90 -34.10 31.54
CA SER A 27 14.63 -33.46 32.83
C SER A 27 15.95 -33.17 33.55
N GLY A 28 16.06 -31.98 34.13
CA GLY A 28 17.16 -31.54 34.98
C GLY A 28 16.69 -31.25 36.41
N PRO A 29 17.60 -30.90 37.33
CA PRO A 29 17.25 -30.61 38.73
C PRO A 29 16.35 -29.36 38.89
N THR A 30 16.29 -28.49 37.87
CA THR A 30 15.56 -27.22 37.91
C THR A 30 14.60 -27.03 36.73
N TYR A 31 14.50 -28.00 35.82
CA TYR A 31 13.70 -27.89 34.60
C TYR A 31 13.22 -29.24 34.07
N ASP A 32 12.17 -29.20 33.26
CA ASP A 32 11.68 -30.34 32.47
C ASP A 32 11.46 -29.90 31.02
N ILE A 33 12.05 -30.61 30.06
CA ILE A 33 11.91 -30.33 28.62
C ILE A 33 11.17 -31.47 27.95
N ARG A 34 10.13 -31.14 27.18
CA ARG A 34 9.35 -32.11 26.39
C ARG A 34 9.15 -31.63 24.97
N ALA A 35 9.14 -32.56 24.02
CA ALA A 35 8.66 -32.29 22.67
C ALA A 35 7.15 -32.01 22.69
N VAL A 36 6.71 -30.99 21.95
CA VAL A 36 5.30 -30.62 21.82
C VAL A 36 4.95 -30.46 20.34
N SER A 37 3.78 -30.96 19.94
CA SER A 37 3.26 -30.72 18.59
C SER A 37 2.42 -29.44 18.58
N MET A 38 2.71 -28.53 17.66
CA MET A 38 1.97 -27.28 17.47
C MET A 38 1.38 -27.21 16.05
N PRO A 39 0.11 -26.82 15.88
CA PRO A 39 -0.50 -26.70 14.56
C PRO A 39 0.22 -25.62 13.73
N GLY A 40 0.65 -26.00 12.51
CA GLY A 40 1.36 -25.09 11.60
C GLY A 40 2.83 -24.83 11.95
N LYS A 41 3.41 -25.59 12.88
CA LYS A 41 4.84 -25.55 13.22
C LYS A 41 5.47 -26.93 12.99
N PRO A 42 6.79 -27.00 12.74
CA PRO A 42 7.48 -28.26 12.49
C PRO A 42 7.57 -29.14 13.75
N ASP A 43 7.83 -30.43 13.58
CA ASP A 43 7.77 -31.45 14.65
C ASP A 43 8.90 -31.34 15.71
N ASN A 44 9.80 -30.38 15.57
CA ASN A 44 10.95 -30.14 16.46
C ASN A 44 10.75 -28.93 17.38
N VAL A 45 9.55 -28.82 17.94
CA VAL A 45 9.20 -27.81 18.95
C VAL A 45 9.27 -28.44 20.34
N PHE A 46 9.91 -27.74 21.27
CA PHE A 46 10.13 -28.19 22.64
C PHE A 46 9.57 -27.18 23.63
N ARG A 47 9.03 -27.65 24.74
CA ARG A 47 8.62 -26.82 25.86
C ARG A 47 9.50 -27.12 27.05
N VAL A 48 10.14 -26.09 27.60
CA VAL A 48 10.80 -26.14 28.90
C VAL A 48 9.88 -25.55 29.96
N SER A 49 9.69 -26.25 31.07
CA SER A 49 9.09 -25.75 32.31
C SER A 49 10.17 -25.70 33.39
N CYS A 50 10.29 -24.58 34.11
CA CYS A 50 11.26 -24.40 35.19
C CYS A 50 10.55 -24.07 36.50
N ASP A 51 9.79 -25.02 37.01
CA ASP A 51 9.02 -24.88 38.26
C ASP A 51 9.83 -25.26 39.53
N GLY A 52 11.16 -25.35 39.42
CA GLY A 52 12.03 -25.76 40.52
C GLY A 52 12.19 -24.70 41.62
N LEU A 53 12.23 -25.13 42.89
CA LEU A 53 12.40 -24.28 44.09
C LEU A 53 13.70 -23.46 44.12
N LEU A 54 14.63 -23.74 43.20
CA LEU A 54 15.96 -23.13 43.07
C LEU A 54 16.15 -22.34 41.75
N GLY A 55 15.09 -22.15 40.97
CA GLY A 55 15.15 -21.40 39.71
C GLY A 55 15.27 -19.89 39.91
N SER A 56 16.22 -19.24 39.22
CA SER A 56 16.35 -17.79 39.12
C SER A 56 15.80 -17.25 37.80
N ALA A 57 15.65 -15.93 37.71
CA ALA A 57 15.40 -15.25 36.45
C ALA A 57 16.40 -15.71 35.38
N ASN A 58 15.89 -16.17 34.23
CA ASN A 58 16.64 -16.71 33.09
C ASN A 58 17.03 -18.21 33.14
N SER A 59 16.56 -18.97 34.14
CA SER A 59 16.85 -20.43 34.22
C SER A 59 16.32 -21.21 33.01
N CYS A 60 15.14 -20.86 32.51
CA CYS A 60 14.55 -21.53 31.34
C CYS A 60 15.29 -21.25 30.04
N ALA A 61 15.77 -20.03 29.85
CA ALA A 61 16.55 -19.69 28.66
C ALA A 61 17.87 -20.45 28.63
N ARG A 62 18.56 -20.58 29.78
CA ARG A 62 19.80 -21.37 29.88
C ARG A 62 19.56 -22.85 29.62
N ALA A 63 18.51 -23.42 30.21
CA ALA A 63 18.15 -24.82 29.96
C ALA A 63 17.86 -25.07 28.47
N ALA A 64 17.16 -24.16 27.80
CA ALA A 64 16.91 -24.24 26.36
C ALA A 64 18.21 -24.12 25.53
N GLU A 65 19.15 -23.25 25.90
CA GLU A 65 20.42 -23.09 25.21
C GLU A 65 21.34 -24.31 25.36
N GLU A 66 21.41 -24.89 26.56
CA GLU A 66 22.11 -26.14 26.83
C GLU A 66 21.51 -27.31 26.05
N PHE A 67 20.17 -27.43 26.06
CA PHE A 67 19.46 -28.46 25.29
C PHE A 67 19.77 -28.36 23.79
N CYS A 68 19.87 -27.13 23.26
CA CYS A 68 20.24 -26.89 21.87
C CYS A 68 21.76 -26.98 21.60
N GLN A 69 22.56 -27.46 22.56
CA GLN A 69 24.00 -27.72 22.41
C GLN A 69 24.77 -26.50 21.89
N GLY A 70 24.41 -25.29 22.36
CA GLY A 70 25.06 -24.04 21.93
C GLY A 70 24.72 -23.56 20.52
N LYS A 71 23.77 -24.20 19.83
CA LYS A 71 23.27 -23.76 18.51
C LYS A 71 22.31 -22.56 18.58
N GLY A 72 22.03 -22.07 19.80
CA GLY A 72 21.00 -21.09 20.09
C GLY A 72 19.59 -21.67 19.95
N PHE A 73 18.59 -20.94 20.45
CA PHE A 73 17.18 -21.32 20.34
C PHE A 73 16.32 -20.11 19.96
N THR A 74 15.16 -20.39 19.40
CA THR A 74 14.13 -19.38 19.06
C THR A 74 12.92 -19.58 19.96
N PRO A 75 12.60 -18.63 20.87
CA PRO A 75 11.36 -18.71 21.66
C PRO A 75 10.16 -18.48 20.72
N LEU A 76 9.24 -19.44 20.70
CA LEU A 76 7.96 -19.35 19.97
C LEU A 76 6.85 -18.79 20.87
N GLU A 77 6.86 -19.17 22.13
CA GLU A 77 5.88 -18.74 23.12
C GLU A 77 6.55 -18.69 24.50
N MET A 78 6.27 -17.64 25.25
CA MET A 78 6.75 -17.45 26.62
C MET A 78 5.53 -17.25 27.49
N ILE A 79 5.23 -18.22 28.36
CA ILE A 79 4.04 -18.19 29.21
C ILE A 79 4.50 -17.91 30.64
N ASP A 80 4.02 -16.80 31.20
CA ASP A 80 3.97 -16.58 32.64
C ASP A 80 2.53 -16.83 33.08
N ARG A 81 2.30 -17.74 34.04
CA ARG A 81 0.93 -18.02 34.53
C ARG A 81 0.35 -16.85 35.32
N VAL A 82 1.13 -15.80 35.60
CA VAL A 82 0.66 -14.60 36.30
C VAL A 82 0.59 -13.43 35.32
N TYR A 83 -0.63 -13.16 34.83
CA TYR A 83 -0.99 -11.95 34.09
C TYR A 83 -0.29 -10.71 34.64
N SER A 84 0.57 -10.05 33.84
CA SER A 84 0.83 -8.61 33.96
C SER A 84 1.61 -8.05 32.76
N ARG A 85 1.11 -6.92 32.24
CA ARG A 85 1.63 -6.11 31.14
C ARG A 85 2.97 -5.42 31.49
N ALA A 86 4.00 -6.18 31.83
CA ALA A 86 5.38 -5.71 31.98
C ALA A 86 6.31 -6.49 31.01
N PRO A 87 7.43 -5.92 30.54
CA PRO A 87 8.36 -6.64 29.69
C PRO A 87 8.86 -7.90 30.42
N MET A 88 8.54 -9.07 29.84
CA MET A 88 8.78 -10.41 30.36
C MET A 88 10.25 -10.60 30.74
N LYS A 89 10.55 -10.58 32.04
CA LYS A 89 11.92 -10.77 32.54
C LYS A 89 12.18 -12.19 33.06
N ASP A 90 11.14 -13.01 33.23
CA ASP A 90 11.30 -14.39 33.73
C ASP A 90 10.13 -15.34 33.36
N PRO A 91 10.10 -15.90 32.14
CA PRO A 91 9.08 -16.88 31.77
C PRO A 91 9.38 -18.25 32.39
N ARG A 92 8.39 -18.82 33.12
CA ARG A 92 8.51 -20.16 33.73
C ARG A 92 8.26 -21.31 32.75
N GLU A 93 7.55 -21.02 31.66
CA GLU A 93 7.43 -21.90 30.51
C GLU A 93 7.91 -21.18 29.25
N ILE A 94 8.86 -21.80 28.54
CA ILE A 94 9.27 -21.35 27.20
C ILE A 94 9.00 -22.49 26.23
N THR A 95 8.19 -22.23 25.21
CA THR A 95 8.14 -23.10 24.04
C THR A 95 9.11 -22.56 23.00
N PHE A 96 10.04 -23.39 22.55
CA PHE A 96 11.15 -23.01 21.69
C PHE A 96 11.45 -24.06 20.63
N MET A 97 12.24 -23.65 19.65
CA MET A 97 12.88 -24.54 18.70
C MET A 97 14.39 -24.34 18.73
N CYS A 98 15.14 -25.43 18.59
CA CYS A 98 16.59 -25.33 18.46
C CYS A 98 17.00 -24.74 17.11
N GLY A 99 17.95 -23.82 17.18
CA GLY A 99 18.33 -22.93 16.09
C GLY A 99 18.11 -21.48 16.50
N LYS A 100 19.10 -20.64 16.24
CA LYS A 100 18.91 -19.18 16.18
C LYS A 100 17.75 -18.89 15.23
N PRO A 101 17.00 -17.79 15.42
CA PRO A 101 16.00 -17.38 14.47
C PRO A 101 16.68 -17.42 13.11
N GLN A 102 16.32 -18.39 12.29
CA GLN A 102 16.56 -18.23 10.88
C GLN A 102 15.81 -16.94 10.64
N LEU A 103 16.52 -15.89 10.23
CA LEU A 103 15.90 -14.97 9.30
C LEU A 103 15.44 -15.92 8.19
N VAL A 104 14.22 -16.45 8.32
CA VAL A 104 13.37 -16.69 7.19
C VAL A 104 13.57 -15.41 6.43
N ALA A 105 14.30 -15.49 5.33
CA ALA A 105 14.56 -14.36 4.49
C ALA A 105 13.17 -13.75 4.35
N GLN A 106 12.95 -12.61 5.00
CA GLN A 106 11.70 -11.89 4.82
C GLN A 106 11.57 -11.87 3.31
N PRO A 107 10.42 -12.30 2.73
CA PRO A 107 10.24 -12.26 1.29
C PRO A 107 10.80 -10.90 0.88
N ALA A 108 11.92 -10.92 0.12
CA ALA A 108 12.80 -9.76 0.01
C ALA A 108 11.90 -8.55 -0.14
N PRO A 109 11.96 -7.53 0.76
CA PRO A 109 10.90 -6.55 0.95
C PRO A 109 10.34 -6.25 -0.42
N GLN A 110 9.11 -6.76 -0.70
CA GLN A 110 8.55 -6.73 -2.06
C GLN A 110 8.90 -5.36 -2.59
N ALA A 111 9.77 -5.28 -3.61
CA ALA A 111 10.52 -4.07 -3.91
C ALA A 111 9.58 -2.90 -3.67
N GLN A 112 9.77 -2.18 -2.56
CA GLN A 112 8.91 -1.02 -2.25
C GLN A 112 8.86 -0.29 -3.58
N PRO A 113 7.67 -0.02 -4.17
CA PRO A 113 7.58 0.52 -5.52
C PRO A 113 8.69 1.54 -5.61
N GLN A 114 9.72 1.25 -6.42
CA GLN A 114 10.93 2.09 -6.44
C GLN A 114 10.41 3.50 -6.44
N PRO A 115 10.85 4.41 -5.54
CA PRO A 115 10.25 5.73 -5.42
C PRO A 115 10.04 6.21 -6.84
N GLN A 116 8.77 6.21 -7.28
CA GLN A 116 8.47 6.70 -8.61
C GLN A 116 9.13 8.06 -8.60
N PRO A 117 9.97 8.40 -9.60
CA PRO A 117 10.68 9.67 -9.61
C PRO A 117 9.70 10.71 -9.11
N ALA A 118 9.97 11.28 -7.92
CA ALA A 118 8.98 12.08 -7.18
C ALA A 118 8.29 12.95 -8.21
N PRO A 119 6.94 12.86 -8.38
CA PRO A 119 6.28 13.29 -9.61
C PRO A 119 6.92 14.59 -10.02
N GLN A 120 7.72 14.53 -11.09
CA GLN A 120 8.48 15.70 -11.52
C GLN A 120 7.46 16.83 -11.57
N PRO A 121 7.76 18.04 -11.06
CA PRO A 121 6.76 19.10 -11.01
C PRO A 121 6.21 19.26 -12.42
N VAL A 122 5.03 18.67 -12.64
CA VAL A 122 4.35 18.74 -13.91
C VAL A 122 4.17 20.23 -14.08
N GLN A 123 4.75 20.81 -15.13
CA GLN A 123 4.59 22.24 -15.35
C GLN A 123 3.10 22.48 -15.57
N GLN A 124 2.44 23.03 -14.54
CA GLN A 124 1.00 23.23 -14.52
C GLN A 124 0.71 24.59 -15.15
N ARG A 125 -0.01 24.59 -16.26
CA ARG A 125 -0.59 25.81 -16.82
C ARG A 125 -2.08 25.83 -16.47
N GLN A 126 -2.52 26.91 -15.83
CA GLN A 126 -3.93 27.13 -15.52
C GLN A 126 -4.50 28.22 -16.42
N VAL A 127 -5.67 27.98 -16.98
CA VAL A 127 -6.42 28.94 -17.79
C VAL A 127 -7.83 29.05 -17.22
N LEU A 128 -8.27 30.28 -16.97
CA LEU A 128 -9.58 30.59 -16.42
C LEU A 128 -10.51 31.11 -17.51
N LEU A 129 -11.70 30.51 -17.60
CA LEU A 129 -12.80 30.92 -18.46
C LEU A 129 -13.95 31.45 -17.59
N GLN A 130 -14.20 32.76 -17.65
CA GLN A 130 -15.28 33.44 -16.90
C GLN A 130 -16.66 33.07 -17.49
N GLY A 131 -17.57 32.54 -16.69
CA GLY A 131 -18.76 31.79 -17.14
C GLY A 131 -19.84 32.60 -17.85
N ASP A 132 -20.02 33.89 -17.52
CA ASP A 132 -21.10 34.70 -18.11
C ASP A 132 -20.90 35.03 -19.57
N ALA A 133 -19.66 35.19 -20.01
CA ALA A 133 -19.34 35.34 -21.41
C ALA A 133 -19.36 33.98 -22.15
N ASN A 134 -19.31 32.87 -21.41
CA ASN A 134 -18.98 31.56 -21.95
C ASN A 134 -20.15 30.58 -22.07
N PHE A 135 -21.17 30.72 -21.23
CA PHE A 135 -22.36 29.87 -21.24
C PHE A 135 -23.63 30.69 -21.21
N ALA A 136 -24.69 30.19 -21.85
CA ALA A 136 -26.02 30.75 -21.64
C ALA A 136 -26.49 30.52 -20.19
N THR A 137 -27.39 31.39 -19.72
CA THR A 137 -27.99 31.29 -18.38
C THR A 137 -28.57 29.90 -18.15
N ASP A 138 -28.25 29.33 -16.99
CA ASP A 138 -28.67 27.98 -16.57
C ASP A 138 -28.39 26.86 -17.60
N SER A 139 -27.37 27.06 -18.44
CA SER A 139 -27.05 26.15 -19.54
C SER A 139 -25.59 25.71 -19.52
N ALA A 140 -25.36 24.53 -20.09
CA ALA A 140 -24.04 23.99 -20.40
C ALA A 140 -23.64 24.19 -21.88
N VAL A 141 -24.41 25.00 -22.63
CA VAL A 141 -24.13 25.32 -24.03
C VAL A 141 -23.14 26.48 -24.12
N LEU A 142 -22.03 26.24 -24.82
CA LEU A 142 -21.01 27.25 -25.11
C LEU A 142 -21.56 28.35 -26.02
N THR A 143 -21.36 29.61 -25.64
CA THR A 143 -21.65 30.77 -26.49
C THR A 143 -20.67 30.84 -27.66
N PRO A 144 -20.98 31.62 -28.73
CA PRO A 144 -20.02 31.86 -29.81
C PRO A 144 -18.70 32.47 -29.31
N GLN A 145 -18.78 33.39 -28.34
CA GLN A 145 -17.60 34.01 -27.73
C GLN A 145 -16.73 32.97 -27.01
N ALA A 146 -17.34 32.06 -26.24
CA ALA A 146 -16.64 30.97 -25.56
C ALA A 146 -15.87 30.09 -26.54
N ARG A 147 -16.50 29.75 -27.67
CA ARG A 147 -15.87 28.94 -28.71
C ARG A 147 -14.66 29.65 -29.28
N ASN A 148 -14.78 30.95 -29.59
CA ASN A 148 -13.64 31.75 -30.08
C ASN A 148 -12.47 31.79 -29.09
N ASP A 149 -12.75 31.93 -27.78
CA ASP A 149 -11.70 31.95 -26.77
C ASP A 149 -11.07 30.56 -26.57
N LEU A 150 -11.86 29.49 -26.64
CA LEU A 150 -11.37 28.11 -26.66
C LEU A 150 -10.54 27.80 -27.92
N ASP A 151 -10.93 28.33 -29.07
CA ASP A 151 -10.18 28.16 -30.33
C ASP A 151 -8.83 28.89 -30.27
N ARG A 152 -8.80 30.09 -29.69
CA ARG A 152 -7.54 30.81 -29.44
C ARG A 152 -6.65 30.02 -28.47
N PHE A 153 -7.25 29.45 -27.42
CA PHE A 153 -6.54 28.57 -26.50
C PHE A 153 -5.98 27.32 -27.21
N LEU A 154 -6.76 26.67 -28.07
CA LEU A 154 -6.33 25.52 -28.86
C LEU A 154 -5.20 25.89 -29.82
N ALA A 155 -5.27 27.05 -30.47
CA ALA A 155 -4.22 27.53 -31.37
C ALA A 155 -2.87 27.71 -30.65
N VAL A 156 -2.87 28.27 -29.44
CA VAL A 156 -1.65 28.47 -28.63
C VAL A 156 -1.06 27.14 -28.14
N ASN A 157 -1.89 26.11 -27.95
CA ASN A 157 -1.46 24.82 -27.41
C ASN A 157 -1.42 23.70 -28.47
N ARG A 158 -1.47 24.06 -29.76
CA ARG A 158 -1.51 23.10 -30.87
C ARG A 158 -0.21 22.30 -30.94
N GLY A 159 -0.33 20.97 -31.03
CA GLY A 159 0.82 20.07 -31.14
C GLY A 159 1.59 19.84 -29.83
N VAL A 160 1.15 20.42 -28.71
CA VAL A 160 1.71 20.13 -27.38
C VAL A 160 1.04 18.90 -26.79
N PRO A 161 1.78 17.82 -26.49
CA PRO A 161 1.20 16.65 -25.84
C PRO A 161 1.11 16.86 -24.32
N PHE A 162 -0.10 16.79 -23.77
CA PHE A 162 -0.32 16.88 -22.33
C PHE A 162 -0.40 15.50 -21.67
N ALA A 163 -0.01 15.40 -20.40
CA ALA A 163 -0.26 14.21 -19.59
C ALA A 163 -1.72 14.17 -19.17
N ARG A 164 -2.25 15.29 -18.67
CA ARG A 164 -3.63 15.42 -18.22
C ARG A 164 -4.19 16.81 -18.52
N VAL A 165 -5.46 16.84 -18.89
CA VAL A 165 -6.27 18.06 -18.99
C VAL A 165 -7.43 17.89 -18.02
N ALA A 166 -7.45 18.69 -16.95
CA ALA A 166 -8.51 18.70 -15.97
C ALA A 166 -9.33 19.98 -16.13
N VAL A 167 -10.65 19.84 -16.21
CA VAL A 167 -11.58 20.96 -16.31
C VAL A 167 -12.52 20.93 -15.13
N THR A 168 -12.57 22.02 -14.38
CA THR A 168 -13.40 22.16 -13.19
C THR A 168 -14.41 23.28 -13.39
N GLY A 169 -15.70 22.96 -13.31
CA GLY A 169 -16.79 23.92 -13.41
C GLY A 169 -17.24 24.42 -12.04
N PHE A 170 -17.62 25.69 -11.97
CA PHE A 170 -18.18 26.33 -10.79
C PHE A 170 -19.44 27.13 -11.15
N THR A 171 -20.32 27.31 -10.17
CA THR A 171 -21.50 28.17 -10.25
C THR A 171 -21.42 29.27 -9.20
N ASP A 172 -22.35 30.22 -9.26
CA ASP A 172 -22.66 31.04 -8.08
C ASP A 172 -23.50 30.24 -7.07
N SER A 173 -23.85 30.88 -5.95
CA SER A 173 -24.65 30.25 -4.90
C SER A 173 -26.17 30.29 -5.12
N THR A 174 -26.64 30.70 -6.30
CA THR A 174 -28.08 30.76 -6.61
C THR A 174 -28.60 29.37 -6.95
N GLY A 175 -29.81 29.04 -6.49
CA GLY A 175 -30.41 27.73 -6.73
C GLY A 175 -29.98 26.65 -5.72
N SER A 176 -30.35 25.40 -6.00
CA SER A 176 -30.05 24.29 -5.08
C SER A 176 -28.63 23.75 -5.29
N ALA A 177 -28.01 23.25 -4.22
CA ALA A 177 -26.67 22.66 -4.31
C ALA A 177 -26.59 21.48 -5.30
N ALA A 178 -27.63 20.64 -5.36
CA ALA A 178 -27.69 19.51 -6.29
C ALA A 178 -27.78 19.96 -7.75
N HIS A 179 -28.57 21.01 -8.02
CA HIS A 179 -28.66 21.62 -9.35
C HIS A 179 -27.31 22.20 -9.77
N ASN A 180 -26.69 22.98 -8.90
CA ASN A 180 -25.39 23.60 -9.15
C ASN A 180 -24.28 22.59 -9.39
N ARG A 181 -24.26 21.47 -8.65
CA ARG A 181 -23.33 20.36 -8.89
C ARG A 181 -23.52 19.77 -10.29
N THR A 182 -24.77 19.52 -10.67
CA THR A 182 -25.09 18.95 -11.99
C THR A 182 -24.73 19.91 -13.13
N LEU A 183 -25.09 21.19 -13.00
CA LEU A 183 -24.84 22.22 -14.01
C LEU A 183 -23.34 22.47 -14.21
N SER A 184 -22.59 22.62 -13.12
CA SER A 184 -21.13 22.82 -13.20
C SER A 184 -20.42 21.63 -13.85
N GLU A 185 -20.85 20.39 -13.54
CA GLU A 185 -20.26 19.19 -14.12
C GLU A 185 -20.60 19.08 -15.61
N ALA A 186 -21.83 19.40 -16.00
CA ALA A 186 -22.23 19.45 -17.40
C ALA A 186 -21.40 20.48 -18.19
N ARG A 187 -21.17 21.68 -17.64
CA ARG A 187 -20.31 22.72 -18.24
C ARG A 187 -18.88 22.24 -18.42
N ALA A 188 -18.28 21.63 -17.39
CA ALA A 188 -16.93 21.09 -17.47
C ALA A 188 -16.82 20.00 -18.55
N ARG A 189 -17.80 19.10 -18.63
CA ARG A 189 -17.88 18.06 -19.67
C ARG A 189 -17.99 18.66 -21.07
N THR A 190 -18.80 19.71 -21.27
CA THR A 190 -18.90 20.39 -22.56
C THR A 190 -17.55 20.93 -23.01
N VAL A 191 -16.80 21.59 -22.12
CA VAL A 191 -15.47 22.14 -22.43
C VAL A 191 -14.47 21.03 -22.75
N VAL A 192 -14.42 19.96 -21.95
CA VAL A 192 -13.57 18.79 -22.24
C VAL A 192 -13.87 18.21 -23.62
N ASN A 193 -15.15 18.02 -23.93
CA ASN A 193 -15.56 17.51 -25.23
C ASN A 193 -15.15 18.44 -26.36
N TYR A 194 -15.34 19.75 -26.18
CA TYR A 194 -14.91 20.75 -27.16
C TYR A 194 -13.40 20.69 -27.42
N LEU A 195 -12.58 20.70 -26.37
CA LEU A 195 -11.11 20.64 -26.50
C LEU A 195 -10.65 19.35 -27.19
N ARG A 196 -11.23 18.22 -26.80
CA ARG A 196 -10.90 16.91 -27.36
C ARG A 196 -11.29 16.79 -28.83
N MET A 197 -12.50 17.22 -29.20
CA MET A 197 -12.99 17.15 -30.59
C MET A 197 -12.21 18.06 -31.53
N ASN A 198 -11.70 19.19 -31.03
CA ASN A 198 -10.90 20.14 -31.80
C ASN A 198 -9.39 19.87 -31.74
N GLY A 199 -9.00 18.66 -31.32
CA GLY A 199 -7.63 18.15 -31.54
C GLY A 199 -6.62 18.45 -30.44
N LEU A 200 -7.04 18.87 -29.23
CA LEU A 200 -6.14 18.90 -28.08
C LEU A 200 -5.70 17.47 -27.73
N GLN A 201 -4.39 17.25 -27.59
CA GLN A 201 -3.84 15.92 -27.29
C GLN A 201 -3.48 15.80 -25.81
N ALA A 202 -4.09 14.85 -25.12
CA ALA A 202 -3.76 14.51 -23.74
C ALA A 202 -3.93 13.02 -23.48
N ARG A 203 -3.14 12.44 -22.55
CA ARG A 203 -3.32 11.04 -22.14
C ARG A 203 -4.60 10.83 -21.33
N SER A 204 -5.06 11.86 -20.63
CA SER A 204 -6.26 11.82 -19.80
C SER A 204 -6.99 13.16 -19.84
N PHE A 205 -8.30 13.09 -19.99
CA PHE A 205 -9.21 14.22 -19.82
C PHE A 205 -10.09 13.98 -18.61
N VAL A 206 -10.22 14.97 -17.73
CA VAL A 206 -11.04 14.91 -16.53
C VAL A 206 -11.99 16.10 -16.53
N ALA A 207 -13.27 15.85 -16.25
CA ALA A 207 -14.28 16.87 -16.05
C ALA A 207 -14.86 16.72 -14.64
N GLU A 208 -14.87 17.79 -13.87
CA GLU A 208 -15.46 17.85 -12.53
C GLU A 208 -16.33 19.10 -12.40
N GLY A 209 -17.49 19.00 -11.77
CA GLY A 209 -18.27 20.15 -11.38
C GLY A 209 -18.22 20.31 -9.87
N LEU A 210 -17.91 21.49 -9.35
CA LEU A 210 -17.86 21.75 -7.91
C LEU A 210 -19.08 22.52 -7.38
N GLY A 211 -20.03 22.86 -8.26
CA GLY A 211 -21.17 23.69 -7.91
C GLY A 211 -20.71 25.05 -7.38
N ALA A 212 -21.30 25.48 -6.28
CA ALA A 212 -21.01 26.78 -5.66
C ALA A 212 -19.85 26.75 -4.64
N SER A 213 -19.11 25.63 -4.53
CA SER A 213 -17.97 25.58 -3.63
C SER A 213 -16.80 26.42 -4.15
N ASP A 214 -15.88 26.77 -3.26
CA ASP A 214 -14.67 27.54 -3.57
C ASP A 214 -14.95 28.82 -4.39
N PRO A 215 -15.77 29.75 -3.84
CA PRO A 215 -16.04 31.02 -4.49
C PRO A 215 -14.75 31.87 -4.55
N VAL A 216 -14.53 32.50 -5.70
CA VAL A 216 -13.42 33.44 -5.91
C VAL A 216 -13.82 34.88 -5.59
N ALA A 217 -15.12 35.13 -5.44
CA ALA A 217 -15.69 36.43 -5.12
C ALA A 217 -16.96 36.31 -4.27
N SER A 218 -17.45 37.45 -3.76
CA SER A 218 -18.66 37.46 -2.93
C SER A 218 -19.91 37.07 -3.73
N ASN A 219 -20.66 36.07 -3.27
CA ASN A 219 -21.97 35.75 -3.86
C ASN A 219 -23.07 36.77 -3.50
N ALA A 220 -22.78 37.73 -2.62
CA ALA A 220 -23.75 38.75 -2.23
C ALA A 220 -23.99 39.79 -3.34
N THR A 221 -23.01 40.04 -4.20
CA THR A 221 -23.10 41.02 -5.30
C THR A 221 -23.27 40.32 -6.64
N GLU A 222 -23.89 40.99 -7.61
CA GLU A 222 -24.03 40.40 -8.95
C GLU A 222 -22.67 40.22 -9.63
N GLU A 223 -21.77 41.20 -9.43
CA GLU A 223 -20.42 41.17 -9.97
C GLU A 223 -19.61 39.98 -9.42
N GLY A 224 -19.77 39.66 -8.13
CA GLY A 224 -19.07 38.53 -7.53
C GLY A 224 -19.70 37.19 -7.93
N ARG A 225 -21.03 37.12 -8.10
CA ARG A 225 -21.68 35.94 -8.69
C ARG A 225 -21.20 35.68 -10.11
N ALA A 226 -21.09 36.72 -10.93
CA ALA A 226 -20.54 36.65 -12.28
C ALA A 226 -19.13 36.04 -12.32
N GLN A 227 -18.27 36.43 -11.38
CA GLN A 227 -16.92 35.88 -11.24
C GLN A 227 -16.91 34.42 -10.76
N ASN A 228 -17.87 34.03 -9.93
CA ASN A 228 -17.98 32.66 -9.41
C ASN A 228 -18.50 31.67 -10.44
N ARG A 229 -19.39 32.11 -11.35
CA ARG A 229 -19.78 31.34 -12.53
C ARG A 229 -18.56 31.25 -13.44
N ARG A 230 -17.76 30.19 -13.35
CA ARG A 230 -16.49 30.05 -14.09
C ARG A 230 -16.14 28.61 -14.41
N VAL A 231 -15.21 28.41 -15.33
CA VAL A 231 -14.60 27.12 -15.64
C VAL A 231 -13.09 27.27 -15.62
N GLU A 232 -12.42 26.40 -14.88
CA GLU A 232 -10.96 26.35 -14.80
C GLU A 232 -10.43 25.18 -15.62
N ILE A 233 -9.40 25.44 -16.43
CA ILE A 233 -8.69 24.41 -17.20
C ILE A 233 -7.27 24.31 -16.64
N ARG A 234 -6.90 23.13 -16.18
CA ARG A 234 -5.55 22.79 -15.72
C ARG A 234 -4.91 21.83 -16.71
N LEU A 235 -3.73 22.22 -17.20
CA LEU A 235 -2.91 21.44 -18.10
C LEU A 235 -1.69 20.93 -17.35
N ASP A 236 -1.56 19.61 -17.29
CA ASP A 236 -0.37 18.94 -16.75
C ASP A 236 0.48 18.48 -17.94
N MET A 237 1.68 19.05 -18.08
CA MET A 237 2.63 18.66 -19.12
C MET A 237 3.22 17.26 -18.88
N GLN A 238 3.64 16.59 -19.94
CA GLN A 238 4.33 15.29 -19.89
C GLN A 238 5.75 15.39 -19.35
#